data_AF-A0A4Q5QG79-F1
#
_entry.id   AF-A0A4Q5QG79-F1
#
_cell.length_a   1.000
_cell.length_b   1.000
_cell.length_c   1.000
_cell.angle_alpha   90.00
_cell.angle_beta   90.00
_cell.angle_gamma   90.00
#
_symmetry.space_group_name_H-M   'P 1'
#
loop_
_entity.id
_entity.type
_entity.pdbx_description
1 polymer ?
#
loop_
_entity_poly.entity_id
_entity_poly.type
_entity_poly.pdbx_seq_one_letter_code
_entity_poly.pdbx_strand_id
1 'polypeptide(L)'
;MSNVLIGIIGVILFIGLALAGALFLGPRFSSTSNDAEAARYISEGSQISRAFELYGLNEGKFPDGVGETDTDQNKRILSQMVKKGYLKSVPQGSKNGNPSWYIDSDKGAAMTAIGTGDGNKNVCESARRQAGFTDAIKDCTATDIADKDPCCKIA
;
A
#
# COMPACT_ATOMS: atom_id res chain seq x y z
N MET A 1 41.82 4.51 42.68
CA MET A 1 40.43 5.01 42.58
C MET A 1 40.12 5.73 41.25
N SER A 2 41.12 6.27 40.53
CA SER A 2 40.90 7.00 39.26
C SER A 2 40.36 6.15 38.09
N ASN A 3 40.72 4.86 38.01
CA ASN A 3 40.29 3.97 36.91
C ASN A 3 38.78 3.71 36.87
N VAL A 4 38.12 3.77 38.03
CA VAL A 4 36.66 3.59 38.12
C VAL A 4 35.93 4.82 37.57
N LEU A 5 36.48 6.01 37.81
CA LEU A 5 35.88 7.28 37.39
C LEU A 5 35.91 7.44 35.86
N ILE A 6 37.03 7.08 35.22
CA ILE A 6 37.16 7.08 33.75
C ILE A 6 36.22 6.06 33.09
N GLY A 7 36.04 4.88 33.72
CA GLY A 7 35.10 3.88 33.23
C GLY A 7 33.65 4.38 33.22
N ILE A 8 33.22 5.09 34.26
CA ILE A 8 31.85 5.61 34.37
C ILE A 8 31.59 6.68 33.29
N ILE A 9 32.54 7.58 33.06
CA ILE A 9 32.42 8.62 32.03
C ILE A 9 32.31 8.00 30.62
N GLY A 10 33.10 6.95 30.34
CA GLY A 10 33.05 6.24 29.06
C GLY A 10 31.68 5.59 28.80
N VAL A 11 31.08 4.98 29.83
CA VAL A 11 29.75 4.36 29.71
C VAL A 11 28.64 5.40 29.49
N ILE A 12 28.70 6.54 30.20
CA ILE A 12 27.71 7.61 30.03
C ILE A 12 27.74 8.18 28.61
N LEU A 13 28.93 8.38 28.03
CA LEU A 13 29.07 8.82 26.64
C LEU A 13 28.50 7.81 25.65
N PHE A 14 28.75 6.52 25.87
CA PHE A 14 28.24 5.45 25.00
C PHE A 14 26.70 5.35 25.03
N ILE A 15 26.11 5.46 26.23
CA ILE A 15 24.65 5.47 26.41
C ILE A 15 24.05 6.72 25.77
N GLY A 16 24.67 7.89 25.93
CA GLY A 16 24.23 9.13 25.31
C GLY A 16 24.21 9.05 23.78
N LEU A 17 25.25 8.48 23.18
CA LEU A 17 25.31 8.30 21.73
C LEU A 17 24.26 7.29 21.22
N ALA A 18 24.05 6.19 21.97
CA ALA A 18 23.05 5.18 21.63
C ALA A 18 21.62 5.74 21.68
N LEU A 19 21.29 6.55 22.69
CA LEU A 19 19.99 7.23 22.80
C LEU A 19 19.80 8.26 21.68
N ALA A 20 20.84 9.04 21.38
CA ALA A 20 20.80 9.99 20.26
C ALA A 20 20.56 9.27 18.92
N GLY A 21 21.21 8.11 18.71
CA GLY A 21 20.98 7.25 17.55
C GLY A 21 19.54 6.73 17.49
N ALA A 22 19.03 6.16 18.57
CA ALA A 22 17.67 5.61 18.61
C ALA A 22 16.58 6.67 18.32
N LEU A 23 16.73 7.87 18.89
CA LEU A 23 15.74 8.94 18.76
C LEU A 23 15.73 9.61 17.37
N PHE A 24 16.91 9.80 16.75
CA PHE A 24 16.97 10.42 15.41
C PHE A 24 16.67 9.44 14.27
N LEU A 25 17.07 8.18 14.42
CA LEU A 25 16.97 7.20 13.33
C LEU A 25 15.58 6.56 13.25
N GLY A 26 14.90 6.37 14.39
CA GLY A 26 13.57 5.73 14.45
C GLY A 26 12.51 6.39 13.56
N PRO A 27 12.22 7.69 13.71
CA PRO A 27 11.20 8.38 12.92
C PRO A 27 11.54 8.42 11.41
N ARG A 28 12.81 8.56 11.07
CA ARG A 28 13.29 8.59 9.68
C ARG A 28 13.17 7.24 8.99
N PHE A 29 13.45 6.14 9.71
CA PHE A 29 13.22 4.80 9.19
C PHE A 29 11.74 4.52 8.97
N SER A 30 10.87 4.95 9.89
CA SER A 30 9.42 4.77 9.74
C SER A 30 8.89 5.54 8.52
N SER A 31 9.30 6.79 8.31
CA SER A 31 8.84 7.55 7.13
C SER A 31 9.35 6.93 5.84
N THR A 32 10.63 6.55 5.78
CA THR A 32 11.23 5.94 4.59
C THR A 32 10.60 4.59 4.26
N SER A 33 10.28 3.79 5.28
CA SER A 33 9.54 2.54 5.10
C SER A 33 8.15 2.79 4.55
N ASN A 34 7.44 3.81 5.04
CA ASN A 34 6.10 4.14 4.54
C ASN A 34 6.15 4.62 3.09
N ASP A 35 7.13 5.43 2.72
CA ASP A 35 7.31 5.93 1.35
C ASP A 35 7.68 4.82 0.37
N ALA A 36 8.52 3.87 0.80
CA ALA A 36 8.86 2.69 0.00
C ALA A 36 7.62 1.80 -0.22
N GLU A 37 6.78 1.64 0.81
CA GLU A 37 5.55 0.87 0.69
C GLU A 37 4.50 1.59 -0.17
N ALA A 38 4.43 2.91 -0.09
CA ALA A 38 3.58 3.73 -0.96
C ALA A 38 3.97 3.59 -2.43
N ALA A 39 5.27 3.65 -2.73
CA ALA A 39 5.79 3.44 -4.09
C ALA A 39 5.48 2.03 -4.61
N ARG A 40 5.54 1.02 -3.73
CA ARG A 40 5.13 -0.35 -4.06
C ARG A 40 3.64 -0.40 -4.44
N TYR A 41 2.75 0.23 -3.69
CA TYR A 41 1.32 0.25 -4.01
C TYR A 41 1.03 0.94 -5.35
N ILE A 42 1.67 2.08 -5.62
CA ILE A 42 1.50 2.78 -6.90
C ILE A 42 1.94 1.88 -8.06
N SER A 43 3.09 1.20 -7.90
CA SER A 43 3.60 0.28 -8.91
C SER A 43 2.66 -0.92 -9.12
N GLU A 44 2.21 -1.58 -8.05
CA GLU A 44 1.29 -2.72 -8.11
C GLU A 44 -0.06 -2.33 -8.72
N GLY A 45 -0.65 -1.19 -8.31
CA GLY A 45 -1.90 -0.67 -8.87
C GLY A 45 -1.78 -0.32 -10.36
N SER A 46 -0.64 0.23 -10.78
CA SER A 46 -0.36 0.51 -12.20
C SER A 46 -0.25 -0.76 -13.04
N GLN A 47 0.24 -1.86 -12.46
CA GLN A 47 0.32 -3.15 -13.15
C GLN A 47 -1.07 -3.78 -13.30
N ILE A 48 -1.91 -3.70 -12.26
CA ILE A 48 -3.28 -4.24 -12.29
C ILE A 48 -4.14 -3.46 -13.30
N SER A 49 -4.11 -2.12 -13.27
CA SER A 49 -4.87 -1.28 -14.21
C SER A 49 -4.47 -1.56 -15.67
N ARG A 50 -3.17 -1.63 -15.98
CA ARG A 50 -2.71 -2.01 -17.32
C ARG A 50 -3.14 -3.42 -17.73
N ALA A 51 -3.08 -4.38 -16.82
CA ALA A 51 -3.53 -5.74 -17.09
C ALA A 51 -5.06 -5.79 -17.30
N PHE A 52 -5.82 -4.95 -16.60
CA PHE A 52 -7.27 -4.83 -16.75
C PHE A 52 -7.65 -4.23 -18.10
N GLU A 53 -6.96 -3.16 -18.52
CA GLU A 53 -7.09 -2.58 -19.87
C GLU A 53 -6.71 -3.60 -20.95
N LEU A 54 -5.60 -4.30 -20.79
CA LEU A 54 -5.15 -5.31 -21.76
C LEU A 54 -6.15 -6.47 -21.89
N TYR A 55 -6.77 -6.89 -20.79
CA TYR A 55 -7.85 -7.88 -20.82
C TYR A 55 -9.04 -7.37 -21.65
N GLY A 56 -9.47 -6.13 -21.40
CA GLY A 56 -10.57 -5.49 -22.14
C GLY A 56 -10.30 -5.39 -23.65
N LEU A 57 -9.05 -5.06 -24.01
CA LEU A 57 -8.61 -4.96 -25.41
C LEU A 57 -8.58 -6.33 -26.11
N ASN A 58 -8.15 -7.39 -25.42
CA ASN A 58 -7.96 -8.71 -26.02
C ASN A 58 -9.23 -9.55 -26.05
N GLU A 59 -10.04 -9.53 -24.99
CA GLU A 59 -11.24 -10.37 -24.85
C GLU A 59 -12.51 -9.63 -25.29
N GLY A 60 -12.41 -8.33 -25.60
CA GLY A 60 -13.55 -7.48 -26.00
C GLY A 60 -14.57 -7.23 -24.88
N LYS A 61 -14.22 -7.61 -23.65
CA LYS A 61 -15.03 -7.44 -22.44
C LYS A 61 -14.12 -7.22 -21.24
N PHE A 62 -14.58 -6.45 -20.26
CA PHE A 62 -13.85 -6.30 -19.00
C PHE A 62 -14.02 -7.56 -18.13
N PRO A 63 -13.04 -7.87 -17.27
CA PRO A 63 -13.14 -9.03 -16.39
C PRO A 63 -14.24 -8.79 -15.35
N ASP A 64 -15.16 -9.74 -15.27
CA ASP A 64 -16.38 -9.73 -14.45
C ASP A 64 -16.29 -10.69 -13.25
N GLY A 65 -15.18 -11.42 -13.14
CA GLY A 65 -14.95 -12.46 -12.15
C GLY A 65 -15.82 -13.70 -12.34
N VAL A 66 -16.54 -13.84 -13.45
CA VAL A 66 -17.42 -14.99 -13.70
C VAL A 66 -16.57 -16.27 -13.83
N GLY A 67 -16.92 -17.30 -13.04
CA GLY A 67 -16.20 -18.58 -12.98
C GLY A 67 -15.21 -18.74 -11.82
N GLU A 68 -15.12 -17.75 -10.93
CA GLU A 68 -14.29 -17.80 -9.73
C GLU A 68 -15.14 -17.92 -8.45
N THR A 69 -14.64 -18.65 -7.46
CA THR A 69 -15.39 -19.09 -6.26
C THR A 69 -15.27 -18.17 -5.04
N ASP A 70 -14.60 -17.03 -5.17
CA ASP A 70 -14.40 -16.10 -4.06
C ASP A 70 -15.69 -15.31 -3.73
N THR A 71 -15.89 -14.92 -2.47
CA THR A 71 -17.04 -14.11 -2.05
C THR A 71 -16.90 -12.66 -2.47
N ASP A 72 -15.67 -12.17 -2.66
CA ASP A 72 -15.40 -10.79 -3.03
C ASP A 72 -15.30 -10.63 -4.56
N GLN A 73 -16.14 -9.77 -5.14
CA GLN A 73 -16.13 -9.50 -6.60
C GLN A 73 -14.75 -9.09 -7.10
N ASN A 74 -14.06 -8.22 -6.37
CA ASN A 74 -12.71 -7.77 -6.74
C ASN A 74 -11.69 -8.91 -6.76
N LYS A 75 -11.76 -9.84 -5.81
CA LYS A 75 -10.88 -11.01 -5.78
C LYS A 75 -11.20 -11.99 -6.91
N ARG A 76 -12.47 -12.12 -7.28
CA ARG A 76 -12.90 -12.90 -8.45
C ARG A 76 -12.31 -12.31 -9.74
N ILE A 77 -12.40 -10.99 -9.91
CA ILE A 77 -11.82 -10.29 -11.08
C ILE A 77 -10.31 -10.53 -11.16
N LEU A 78 -9.58 -10.33 -10.06
CA LEU A 78 -8.13 -10.54 -10.01
C LEU A 78 -7.74 -12.00 -10.25
N SER A 79 -8.47 -12.96 -9.67
CA SER A 79 -8.25 -14.39 -9.87
C SER A 79 -8.48 -14.80 -11.33
N GLN A 80 -9.51 -14.25 -11.97
CA GLN A 80 -9.78 -14.45 -13.39
C GLN A 80 -8.62 -13.94 -14.25
N MET A 81 -8.04 -12.77 -13.92
CA MET A 81 -6.89 -12.21 -14.63
C MET A 81 -5.62 -13.06 -14.46
N VAL A 82 -5.41 -13.65 -13.28
CA VAL A 82 -4.29 -14.58 -13.04
C VAL A 82 -4.46 -15.85 -13.87
N LYS A 83 -5.65 -16.45 -13.83
CA LYS A 83 -5.98 -17.69 -14.56
C LYS A 83 -5.86 -17.55 -16.06
N LYS A 84 -6.18 -16.36 -16.58
CA LYS A 84 -6.07 -16.01 -18.01
C LYS A 84 -4.66 -15.59 -18.42
N GLY A 85 -3.72 -15.44 -17.47
CA GLY A 85 -2.31 -15.16 -17.75
C GLY A 85 -1.98 -13.67 -17.91
N TYR A 86 -2.90 -12.76 -17.61
CA TYR A 86 -2.64 -11.31 -17.62
C TYR A 86 -1.85 -10.86 -16.39
N LEU A 87 -1.95 -11.61 -15.29
CA LEU A 87 -1.17 -11.43 -14.07
C LEU A 87 -0.49 -12.76 -13.69
N LYS A 88 0.77 -12.70 -13.24
CA LYS A 88 1.45 -13.89 -12.70
C LYS A 88 0.93 -14.29 -11.33
N SER A 89 0.59 -13.30 -10.52
CA SER A 89 0.06 -13.46 -9.17
C SER A 89 -0.68 -12.19 -8.77
N VAL A 90 -1.67 -12.30 -7.88
CA VAL A 90 -2.32 -11.12 -7.29
C VAL A 90 -1.33 -10.46 -6.32
N PRO A 91 -0.98 -9.18 -6.50
CA PRO A 91 -0.12 -8.48 -5.54
C PRO A 91 -0.80 -8.41 -4.17
N GLN A 92 -0.01 -8.48 -3.10
CA GLN A 92 -0.54 -8.63 -1.75
C GLN A 92 -1.31 -7.39 -1.26
N GLY A 93 -1.08 -6.20 -1.84
CA GLY A 93 -1.71 -4.96 -1.37
C GLY A 93 -1.33 -4.66 0.08
N SER A 94 -2.31 -4.20 0.88
CA SER A 94 -2.12 -3.74 2.26
C SER A 94 -1.55 -4.80 3.22
N LYS A 95 -0.69 -4.36 4.15
CA LYS A 95 0.17 -5.21 5.01
C LYS A 95 -0.55 -6.11 6.03
N ASN A 96 -1.82 -5.82 6.39
CA ASN A 96 -2.47 -6.36 7.60
C ASN A 96 -3.79 -7.12 7.40
N GLY A 97 -3.99 -7.78 6.26
CA GLY A 97 -5.03 -8.78 6.12
C GLY A 97 -6.01 -8.49 4.98
N ASN A 98 -6.33 -9.59 4.28
CA ASN A 98 -7.19 -9.70 3.10
C ASN A 98 -6.83 -8.75 1.94
N PRO A 99 -6.09 -9.23 0.92
CA PRO A 99 -5.71 -8.43 -0.25
C PRO A 99 -6.97 -8.01 -0.98
N SER A 100 -7.36 -6.77 -0.82
CA SER A 100 -8.53 -6.25 -1.52
C SER A 100 -8.03 -5.07 -2.33
N TRP A 101 -7.26 -5.38 -3.37
CA TRP A 101 -7.21 -4.45 -4.49
C TRP A 101 -8.64 -4.25 -4.93
N TYR A 102 -9.11 -3.02 -4.79
CA TYR A 102 -10.42 -2.61 -5.24
C TYR A 102 -10.26 -2.19 -6.69
N ILE A 103 -11.00 -2.86 -7.60
CA ILE A 103 -11.00 -2.50 -9.01
C ILE A 103 -12.32 -1.79 -9.28
N ASP A 104 -12.22 -0.50 -9.59
CA ASP A 104 -13.35 0.26 -10.10
C ASP A 104 -13.38 0.10 -11.62
N SER A 105 -14.36 -0.67 -12.11
CA SER A 105 -14.55 -0.93 -13.54
C SER A 105 -14.96 0.32 -14.33
N ASP A 106 -15.59 1.30 -13.67
CA ASP A 106 -16.05 2.53 -14.31
C ASP A 106 -14.91 3.54 -14.46
N LYS A 107 -13.98 3.55 -13.48
CA LYS A 107 -12.82 4.45 -13.46
C LYS A 107 -11.54 3.83 -14.02
N GLY A 108 -11.53 2.53 -14.29
CA GLY A 108 -10.33 1.79 -14.72
C GLY A 108 -9.20 1.82 -13.68
N ALA A 109 -9.53 2.08 -12.41
CA ALA A 109 -8.56 2.30 -11.35
C ALA A 109 -8.45 1.06 -10.46
N ALA A 110 -7.22 0.66 -10.16
CA ALA A 110 -6.91 -0.35 -9.15
C ALA A 110 -6.38 0.34 -7.90
N MET A 111 -7.15 0.31 -6.83
CA MET A 111 -6.85 0.99 -5.58
C MET A 111 -6.52 -0.05 -4.52
N THR A 112 -5.52 0.21 -3.68
CA THR A 112 -5.32 -0.65 -2.52
C THR A 112 -6.30 -0.25 -1.41
N ALA A 113 -7.09 -1.21 -0.94
CA ALA A 113 -7.99 -0.96 0.14
C ALA A 113 -7.22 -1.05 1.47
N ILE A 114 -7.21 0.05 2.21
CA ILE A 114 -6.57 0.13 3.52
C ILE A 114 -7.58 -0.21 4.61
N GLY A 115 -7.19 -1.10 5.52
CA GLY A 115 -7.93 -1.37 6.75
C GLY A 115 -7.81 -0.22 7.76
N THR A 116 -8.37 -0.40 8.95
CA THR A 116 -8.45 0.63 10.01
C THR A 116 -7.14 0.92 10.76
N GLY A 117 -6.03 0.28 10.39
CA GLY A 117 -4.75 0.45 11.07
C GLY A 117 -4.01 1.74 10.68
N ASP A 118 -3.54 2.50 11.67
CA ASP A 118 -2.81 3.78 11.49
C ASP A 118 -1.59 3.66 10.58
N GLY A 119 -0.88 2.52 10.61
CA GLY A 119 0.26 2.26 9.73
C GLY A 119 -0.11 2.27 8.24
N ASN A 120 -1.23 1.63 7.88
CA ASN A 120 -1.70 1.56 6.49
C ASN A 120 -2.25 2.91 6.02
N LYS A 121 -2.86 3.67 6.94
CA LYS A 121 -3.32 5.03 6.68
C LYS A 121 -2.15 5.93 6.28
N ASN A 122 -1.05 5.90 7.04
CA ASN A 122 0.14 6.71 6.74
C ASN A 122 0.75 6.37 5.37
N VAL A 123 0.79 5.08 5.01
CA VAL A 123 1.28 4.65 3.69
C VAL A 123 0.37 5.16 2.57
N CYS A 124 -0.95 5.07 2.75
CA CYS A 124 -1.92 5.59 1.79
C CYS A 124 -1.83 7.12 1.65
N GLU A 125 -1.66 7.85 2.75
CA GLU A 125 -1.42 9.29 2.70
C GLU A 125 -0.12 9.63 1.96
N SER A 126 0.97 8.89 2.19
CA SER A 126 2.21 9.04 1.43
C SER A 126 1.99 8.76 -0.07
N ALA A 127 1.25 7.71 -0.43
CA ALA A 127 0.94 7.38 -1.82
C ALA A 127 0.10 8.47 -2.51
N ARG A 128 -0.92 8.98 -1.81
CA ARG A 128 -1.75 10.10 -2.27
C ARG A 128 -0.94 11.36 -2.51
N ARG A 129 -0.05 11.72 -1.58
CA ARG A 129 0.86 12.86 -1.75
C ARG A 129 1.78 12.70 -2.96
N GLN A 130 2.32 11.50 -3.17
CA GLN A 130 3.13 11.19 -4.36
C GLN A 130 2.33 11.29 -5.67
N ALA A 131 1.04 10.94 -5.63
CA ALA A 131 0.13 11.07 -6.76
C ALA A 131 -0.47 12.50 -6.91
N GLY A 132 -0.17 13.43 -6.00
CA GLY A 132 -0.61 14.83 -6.06
C GLY A 132 -1.93 15.13 -5.35
N PHE A 133 -2.53 14.17 -4.64
CA PHE A 133 -3.76 14.36 -3.88
C PHE A 133 -3.48 14.97 -2.50
N THR A 134 -4.28 15.96 -2.12
CA THR A 134 -4.17 16.65 -0.81
C THR A 134 -5.40 16.45 0.08
N ASP A 135 -6.49 15.92 -0.46
CA ASP A 135 -7.72 15.65 0.27
C ASP A 135 -7.62 14.41 1.16
N ALA A 136 -8.51 14.33 2.15
CA ALA A 136 -8.64 13.19 3.05
C ALA A 136 -8.96 11.88 2.29
N ILE A 137 -8.50 10.76 2.85
CA ILE A 137 -8.75 9.42 2.29
C ILE A 137 -10.25 9.12 2.36
N LYS A 138 -10.82 8.79 1.21
CA LYS A 138 -12.25 8.47 1.05
C LYS A 138 -12.51 6.97 1.17
N ASP A 139 -13.74 6.62 1.52
CA ASP A 139 -14.20 5.22 1.58
C ASP A 139 -14.16 4.59 0.18
N CYS A 140 -13.83 3.30 0.08
CA CYS A 140 -13.81 2.58 -1.20
C CYS A 140 -15.16 2.51 -1.91
N THR A 141 -16.25 2.78 -1.18
CA THR A 141 -17.62 2.83 -1.71
C THR A 141 -18.08 4.25 -2.07
N ALA A 142 -17.25 5.26 -1.81
CA ALA A 142 -17.62 6.64 -2.06
C ALA A 142 -17.61 6.93 -3.58
N THR A 143 -18.69 7.51 -4.09
CA THR A 143 -18.85 7.79 -5.52
C THR A 143 -17.91 8.91 -5.99
N ASP A 144 -17.46 9.76 -5.08
CA ASP A 144 -16.62 10.94 -5.31
C ASP A 144 -15.11 10.68 -5.14
N ILE A 145 -14.68 9.41 -5.13
CA ILE A 145 -13.25 9.06 -5.24
C ILE A 145 -12.69 9.63 -6.53
N ALA A 146 -11.57 10.34 -6.44
CA ALA A 146 -10.93 10.94 -7.59
C ALA A 146 -10.34 9.87 -8.53
N ASP A 147 -10.35 10.14 -9.83
CA ASP A 147 -9.72 9.25 -10.80
C ASP A 147 -8.22 9.12 -10.49
N LYS A 148 -7.73 7.87 -10.44
CA LYS A 148 -6.32 7.51 -10.11
C LYS A 148 -5.90 7.69 -8.66
N ASP A 149 -6.84 7.80 -7.74
CA ASP A 149 -6.55 7.72 -6.32
C ASP A 149 -5.90 6.35 -6.00
N PRO A 150 -4.70 6.29 -5.38
CA PRO A 150 -3.99 5.02 -5.21
C PRO A 150 -4.58 4.12 -4.11
N CYS A 151 -5.43 4.65 -3.24
CA CYS A 151 -5.93 3.94 -2.08
C CYS A 151 -7.23 4.51 -1.51
N CYS A 152 -8.01 3.65 -0.86
CA CYS A 152 -9.27 4.01 -0.22
C CYS A 152 -9.44 3.25 1.10
N LYS A 153 -10.23 3.78 2.03
CA LYS A 153 -10.52 3.10 3.31
C LYS A 153 -11.69 2.13 3.17
N ILE A 154 -11.54 0.93 3.74
CA ILE A 154 -12.68 0.03 3.97
C ILE A 154 -13.26 0.40 5.34
N ALA A 155 -14.56 0.67 5.38
CA ALA A 155 -15.30 0.92 6.63
C ALA A 155 -15.41 -0.33 7.50
#